data_AF-A0A9X3HT50-F1
#
_entry.id   AF-A0A9X3HT50-F1
#
_cell.length_a   1.000
_cell.length_b   1.000
_cell.length_c   1.000
_cell.angle_alpha   90.00
_cell.angle_beta   90.00
_cell.angle_gamma   90.00
#
_symmetry.space_group_name_H-M   'P 1'
#
loop_
_entity.id
_entity.type
_entity.pdbx_description
1 polymer ?
#
loop_
_entity_poly.entity_id
_entity_poly.type
_entity_poly.pdbx_seq_one_letter_code
_entity_poly.pdbx_strand_id
1 'polypeptide(L)'
;MDEVHYMGLKIACLLVLSAIIPLPVSAEVLDNKGLHTVPSDATWKVAEIKRISCEVCTADMYIQSGSVNINGVWISGNFEFSMDDETNVVLGSDAVFALGDVVNSISIESIEESANQ
;
A
#
# COMPACT_ATOMS: atom_id res chain seq x y z
N MET A 1 26.53 40.14 -55.84
CA MET A 1 25.09 39.93 -56.03
C MET A 1 24.80 38.51 -55.62
N ASP A 2 23.79 38.43 -54.76
CA ASP A 2 22.95 37.30 -54.38
C ASP A 2 23.43 36.31 -53.31
N GLU A 3 22.69 36.41 -52.20
CA GLU A 3 22.61 35.58 -51.01
C GLU A 3 22.21 34.14 -51.34
N VAL A 4 22.82 33.17 -50.65
CA VAL A 4 22.21 31.85 -50.45
C VAL A 4 22.16 31.55 -48.96
N HIS A 5 20.92 31.30 -48.57
CA HIS A 5 20.34 31.03 -47.27
C HIS A 5 20.77 29.69 -46.65
N TYR A 6 20.87 29.74 -45.31
CA TYR A 6 20.22 28.85 -44.33
C TYR A 6 20.99 27.73 -43.60
N MET A 7 21.13 28.01 -42.31
CA MET A 7 20.69 27.21 -41.15
C MET A 7 21.35 25.85 -40.88
N GLY A 8 21.99 25.78 -39.71
CA GLY A 8 22.07 24.53 -38.98
C GLY A 8 22.77 24.69 -37.64
N LEU A 9 22.05 24.34 -36.57
CA LEU A 9 22.56 23.99 -35.23
C LEU A 9 22.69 25.13 -34.19
N LYS A 10 21.54 25.61 -33.71
CA LYS A 10 21.43 26.09 -32.32
C LYS A 10 20.97 24.92 -31.44
N ILE A 11 21.88 24.43 -30.61
CA ILE A 11 21.64 23.43 -29.57
C ILE A 11 20.74 24.09 -28.52
N ALA A 12 19.44 23.83 -28.59
CA ALA A 12 18.51 24.10 -27.49
C ALA A 12 18.50 22.84 -26.60
N CYS A 13 19.31 22.87 -25.55
CA CYS A 13 19.29 21.90 -24.47
C CYS A 13 17.97 22.10 -23.70
N LEU A 14 16.89 21.46 -24.14
CA LEU A 14 15.66 21.33 -23.35
C LEU A 14 15.98 20.46 -22.13
N LEU A 15 16.36 21.10 -21.04
CA LEU A 15 16.35 20.52 -19.70
C LEU A 15 14.88 20.31 -19.30
N VAL A 16 14.29 19.19 -19.73
CA VAL A 16 13.18 18.62 -18.97
C VAL A 16 13.82 17.92 -17.78
N LEU A 17 14.10 18.68 -16.73
CA LEU A 17 14.25 18.11 -15.40
C LEU A 17 12.91 17.45 -15.09
N SER A 18 12.80 16.14 -15.35
CA SER A 18 11.77 15.30 -14.74
C SER A 18 12.04 15.34 -13.24
N ALA A 19 11.45 16.31 -12.55
CA ALA A 19 11.29 16.26 -11.12
C ALA A 19 10.41 15.03 -10.85
N ILE A 20 11.05 13.89 -10.63
CA ILE A 20 10.42 12.75 -9.97
C ILE A 20 10.23 13.24 -8.54
N ILE A 21 9.15 13.97 -8.31
CA ILE A 21 8.68 14.26 -6.96
C ILE A 21 8.14 12.92 -6.48
N PRO A 22 8.80 12.23 -5.52
CA PRO A 22 8.21 11.04 -4.94
C PRO A 22 6.87 11.45 -4.33
N LEU A 23 5.78 10.87 -4.82
CA LEU A 23 4.46 11.05 -4.22
C LEU A 23 4.57 10.61 -2.76
N PRO A 24 4.04 11.41 -1.80
CA PRO A 24 4.04 11.01 -0.41
C PRO A 24 3.18 9.76 -0.27
N VAL A 25 3.80 8.62 0.00
CA VAL A 25 3.09 7.45 0.52
C VAL A 25 2.52 7.87 1.87
N SER A 26 1.22 8.12 1.91
CA SER A 26 0.52 8.43 3.15
C SER A 26 0.33 7.14 3.92
N ALA A 27 1.19 6.87 4.90
CA ALA A 27 0.97 5.77 5.83
C ALA A 27 -0.17 6.15 6.78
N GLU A 28 -1.30 5.47 6.68
CA GLU A 28 -2.41 5.62 7.62
C GLU A 28 -2.22 4.64 8.81
N VAL A 29 -2.64 5.05 10.01
CA VAL A 29 -2.54 4.21 11.21
C VAL A 29 -3.94 3.82 11.66
N LEU A 30 -4.20 2.51 11.71
CA LEU A 30 -5.49 1.94 12.10
C LEU A 30 -5.38 1.32 13.49
N ASP A 31 -6.37 1.55 14.36
CA ASP A 31 -6.46 0.95 15.69
C ASP A 31 -7.43 -0.24 15.74
N ASN A 32 -7.50 -0.94 16.87
CA ASN A 32 -8.35 -2.12 17.04
C ASN A 32 -9.77 -1.83 17.55
N LYS A 33 -10.26 -0.59 17.43
CA LYS A 33 -11.59 -0.22 17.97
C LYS A 33 -12.77 -0.60 17.08
N GLY A 34 -12.54 -1.12 15.87
CA GLY A 34 -13.61 -1.42 14.94
C GLY A 34 -13.19 -2.20 13.71
N LEU A 35 -14.16 -2.35 12.80
CA LEU A 35 -13.95 -2.90 11.47
C LEU A 35 -13.39 -1.82 10.56
N HIS A 36 -12.47 -2.23 9.71
CA HIS A 36 -11.88 -1.45 8.65
C HIS A 36 -12.30 -2.03 7.30
N THR A 37 -12.47 -1.16 6.31
CA THR A 37 -12.80 -1.57 4.94
C THR A 37 -11.79 -0.94 4.00
N VAL A 38 -11.11 -1.78 3.22
CA VAL A 38 -10.22 -1.31 2.16
C VAL A 38 -11.08 -0.66 1.07
N PRO A 39 -10.77 0.58 0.64
CA PRO A 39 -11.48 1.23 -0.45
C PRO A 39 -11.50 0.37 -1.73
N SER A 40 -12.57 0.48 -2.51
CA SER A 40 -12.80 -0.35 -3.71
C SER A 40 -11.75 -0.14 -4.81
N ASP A 41 -11.06 1.00 -4.79
CA ASP A 41 -10.03 1.41 -5.75
C ASP A 41 -8.61 1.34 -5.15
N ALA A 42 -8.45 0.69 -4.00
CA ALA A 42 -7.20 0.63 -3.28
C ALA A 42 -6.81 -0.80 -2.90
N THR A 43 -5.51 -0.97 -2.67
CA THR A 43 -4.94 -2.14 -2.00
C THR A 43 -4.09 -1.62 -0.84
N TRP A 44 -4.19 -2.25 0.33
CA TRP A 44 -3.43 -1.84 1.51
C TRP A 44 -2.38 -2.85 1.87
N LYS A 45 -1.13 -2.41 1.99
CA LYS A 45 -0.04 -3.24 2.51
C LYS A 45 0.18 -2.91 3.99
N VAL A 46 0.24 -3.95 4.82
CA VAL A 46 0.62 -3.79 6.23
C VAL A 46 2.12 -3.52 6.29
N ALA A 47 2.50 -2.38 6.87
CA ALA A 47 3.89 -1.91 6.92
C ALA A 47 4.52 -2.03 8.31
N GLU A 48 3.74 -1.79 9.37
CA GLU A 48 4.20 -1.90 10.75
C GLU A 48 3.06 -2.40 11.64
N ILE A 49 3.38 -3.22 12.65
CA ILE A 49 2.41 -3.75 13.62
C ILE A 49 2.89 -3.37 15.01
N LYS A 50 2.04 -2.70 15.79
CA LYS A 50 2.31 -2.35 17.19
C LYS A 50 1.49 -3.23 18.10
N ARG A 51 2.17 -4.13 18.81
CA ARG A 51 1.55 -5.09 19.73
C ARG A 51 1.66 -4.61 21.18
N ILE A 52 0.66 -4.96 21.99
CA ILE A 52 0.76 -4.89 23.45
C ILE A 52 1.28 -6.21 24.00
N SER A 53 1.93 -6.16 25.16
CA SER A 53 2.37 -7.37 25.86
C SER A 53 1.17 -8.21 26.27
N CYS A 54 1.18 -9.49 25.87
CA CYS A 54 0.18 -10.50 26.22
C CYS A 54 0.88 -11.76 26.75
N GLU A 55 0.29 -12.42 27.75
CA GLU A 55 0.73 -13.76 28.18
C GLU A 55 0.15 -14.86 27.29
N VAL A 56 -1.08 -14.65 26.82
CA VAL A 56 -1.76 -15.49 25.83
C VAL A 56 -2.28 -14.55 24.75
N CYS A 57 -1.76 -14.72 23.53
CA CYS A 57 -2.09 -13.85 22.42
C CYS A 57 -3.07 -14.55 21.49
N THR A 58 -4.05 -13.81 20.97
CA THR A 58 -5.02 -14.33 20.01
C THR A 58 -4.57 -14.06 18.57
N ALA A 59 -5.50 -14.00 17.61
CA ALA A 59 -5.19 -13.63 16.24
C ALA A 59 -4.72 -12.18 16.17
N ASP A 60 -3.80 -11.87 15.25
CA ASP A 60 -3.42 -10.47 14.97
C ASP A 60 -4.47 -9.77 14.11
N MET A 61 -5.19 -10.53 13.28
CA MET A 61 -6.17 -9.99 12.34
C MET A 61 -7.34 -10.96 12.11
N TYR A 62 -8.53 -10.40 11.99
CA TYR A 62 -9.77 -11.11 11.65
C TYR A 62 -10.30 -10.59 10.31
N ILE A 63 -10.34 -11.44 9.30
CA ILE A 63 -10.91 -11.13 7.99
C ILE A 63 -12.37 -11.52 8.00
N GLN A 64 -13.25 -10.53 7.87
CA GLN A 64 -14.69 -10.75 7.78
C GLN A 64 -15.09 -11.18 6.37
N SER A 65 -14.53 -10.52 5.35
CA SER A 65 -14.75 -10.80 3.93
C SER A 65 -13.64 -10.20 3.06
N GLY A 66 -13.58 -10.64 1.80
CA GLY A 66 -12.61 -10.14 0.81
C GLY A 66 -11.44 -11.11 0.61
N SER A 67 -10.36 -10.60 0.04
CA SER A 67 -9.15 -11.37 -0.26
C SER A 67 -7.93 -10.72 0.36
N VAL A 68 -7.05 -11.55 0.91
CA VAL A 68 -5.77 -11.12 1.51
C VAL A 68 -4.65 -11.95 0.91
N ASN A 69 -3.57 -11.29 0.50
CA ASN A 69 -2.33 -11.93 0.12
C ASN A 69 -1.44 -12.05 1.36
N ILE A 70 -1.05 -13.28 1.69
CA ILE A 70 -0.11 -13.57 2.76
C ILE A 70 1.09 -14.27 2.13
N ASN A 71 2.26 -13.61 2.13
CA ASN A 71 3.50 -14.13 1.55
C ASN A 71 3.35 -14.64 0.10
N GLY A 72 2.59 -13.93 -0.73
CA GLY A 72 2.35 -14.27 -2.12
C GLY A 72 1.13 -15.16 -2.37
N VAL A 73 0.46 -15.67 -1.34
CA VAL A 73 -0.71 -16.54 -1.48
C VAL A 73 -1.99 -15.76 -1.21
N TRP A 74 -2.91 -15.75 -2.17
CA TRP A 74 -4.24 -15.16 -2.00
C TRP A 74 -5.19 -16.13 -1.30
N ILE A 75 -5.78 -15.65 -0.20
CA ILE A 75 -6.77 -16.36 0.60
C ILE A 75 -8.02 -15.48 0.66
N SER A 76 -9.18 -16.05 0.38
CA SER A 76 -10.45 -15.33 0.34
C SER A 76 -11.48 -15.95 1.28
N GLY A 77 -12.33 -15.12 1.86
CA GLY A 77 -13.44 -15.55 2.72
C GLY A 77 -13.35 -14.99 4.13
N ASN A 78 -13.83 -15.77 5.09
CA ASN A 78 -13.84 -15.43 6.51
C ASN A 78 -12.79 -16.28 7.24
N PHE A 79 -11.78 -15.66 7.83
CA PHE A 79 -10.70 -16.34 8.52
C PHE A 79 -9.94 -15.39 9.45
N GLU A 80 -9.10 -15.95 10.31
CA GLU A 80 -8.25 -15.22 11.23
C GLU A 80 -6.82 -15.77 11.15
N PHE A 81 -5.84 -14.91 11.44
CA PHE A 81 -4.44 -15.32 11.42
C PHE A 81 -3.59 -14.47 12.36
N SER A 82 -2.46 -15.04 12.77
CA SER A 82 -1.36 -14.34 13.43
C SER A 82 -0.19 -14.24 12.46
N MET A 83 0.63 -13.21 12.63
CA MET A 83 1.74 -12.90 11.76
C MET A 83 2.97 -12.53 12.58
N ASP A 84 4.16 -12.77 12.05
CA ASP A 84 5.40 -12.21 12.61
C ASP A 84 5.79 -10.92 11.86
N ASP A 85 6.90 -10.31 12.25
CA ASP A 85 7.37 -9.06 11.65
C ASP A 85 7.94 -9.25 10.22
N GLU A 86 8.15 -10.50 9.78
CA GLU A 86 8.62 -10.84 8.44
C GLU A 86 7.47 -11.16 7.47
N THR A 87 6.26 -11.35 8.00
CA THR A 87 5.09 -11.73 7.21
C THR A 87 4.62 -10.56 6.33
N ASN A 88 4.63 -10.77 5.01
CA ASN A 88 4.09 -9.81 4.07
C ASN A 88 2.58 -9.99 3.94
N VAL A 89 1.83 -8.93 4.26
CA VAL A 89 0.36 -8.91 4.17
C VAL A 89 -0.10 -7.78 3.27
N VAL A 90 -0.92 -8.12 2.28
CA VAL A 90 -1.58 -7.18 1.38
C VAL A 90 -3.08 -7.46 1.37
N LEU A 91 -3.88 -6.47 1.76
CA LEU A 91 -5.33 -6.51 1.81
C LEU A 91 -5.88 -6.00 0.47
N GLY A 92 -6.64 -6.85 -0.21
CA GLY A 92 -7.27 -6.49 -1.48
C GLY A 92 -8.42 -5.50 -1.31
N SER A 93 -8.84 -4.89 -2.42
CA SER A 93 -9.99 -3.99 -2.47
C SER A 93 -11.23 -4.63 -1.85
N ASP A 94 -12.05 -3.80 -1.17
CA ASP A 94 -13.28 -4.21 -0.49
C ASP A 94 -13.10 -5.26 0.63
N ALA A 95 -11.85 -5.59 1.01
CA ALA A 95 -11.62 -6.44 2.17
C ALA A 95 -12.10 -5.75 3.46
N VAL A 96 -12.80 -6.52 4.30
CA VAL A 96 -13.31 -6.05 5.58
C VAL A 96 -12.63 -6.84 6.67
N PHE A 97 -12.00 -6.14 7.62
CA PHE A 97 -11.18 -6.78 8.65
C PHE A 97 -11.23 -6.02 9.98
N ALA A 98 -10.85 -6.70 11.06
CA ALA A 98 -10.58 -6.11 12.36
C ALA A 98 -9.18 -6.51 12.82
N LEU A 99 -8.59 -5.70 13.70
CA LEU A 99 -7.35 -6.04 14.37
C LEU A 99 -7.62 -6.86 15.63
N GLY A 100 -6.68 -7.74 15.95
CA GLY A 100 -6.61 -8.50 17.19
C GLY A 100 -6.62 -7.64 18.44
N ASP A 101 -7.00 -8.24 19.57
CA ASP A 101 -6.92 -7.59 20.88
C ASP A 101 -5.48 -7.25 21.29
N VAL A 102 -4.52 -8.06 20.84
CA VAL A 102 -3.08 -7.87 21.07
C VAL A 102 -2.42 -6.87 20.12
N VAL A 103 -3.08 -6.52 19.02
CA VAL A 103 -2.61 -5.53 18.05
C VAL A 103 -3.23 -4.18 18.41
N ASN A 104 -2.42 -3.27 18.96
CA ASN A 104 -2.88 -1.91 19.28
C ASN A 104 -3.15 -1.09 18.02
N SER A 105 -2.24 -1.20 17.04
CA SER A 105 -2.39 -0.53 15.75
C SER A 105 -1.56 -1.18 14.65
N ILE A 106 -1.95 -0.95 13.40
CA ILE A 106 -1.12 -1.19 12.23
C ILE A 106 -0.88 0.10 11.44
N SER A 107 0.27 0.20 10.78
CA SER A 107 0.52 1.20 9.75
C SER A 107 0.23 0.56 8.39
N ILE A 108 -0.55 1.22 7.55
CA ILE A 108 -0.92 0.76 6.20
C ILE A 108 -0.31 1.67 5.13
N GLU A 109 0.19 1.08 4.06
CA GLU A 109 0.64 1.75 2.84
C GLU A 109 -0.39 1.50 1.73
N SER A 110 -1.01 2.56 1.21
CA SER A 110 -1.87 2.47 0.03
C SER A 110 -1.01 2.22 -1.22
N ILE A 111 -1.32 1.14 -1.93
CA ILE A 111 -0.74 0.83 -3.23
C ILE A 111 -1.72 1.34 -4.28
N GLU A 112 -1.40 2.48 -4.89
CA GLU A 112 -2.11 2.93 -6.08
C GLU A 112 -1.72 2.00 -7.24
N GLU A 113 -2.70 1.27 -7.79
CA GLU A 113 -2.48 0.63 -9.08
C GLU A 113 -2.21 1.73 -10.10
N SER A 114 -0.99 1.79 -10.61
CA SER A 114 -0.65 2.68 -11.70
C SER A 114 -1.57 2.32 -12.87
N ALA A 115 -2.56 3.16 -13.16
CA ALA A 115 -3.38 3.04 -14.35
C ALA A 115 -2.44 3.08 -15.55
N ASN A 116 -2.09 1.92 -16.10
CA ASN A 116 -1.48 1.81 -17.41
C ASN A 116 -2.57 2.24 -18.40
N GLN A 117 -2.58 3.53 -18.74
CA GLN A 117 -3.34 4.11 -19.84
C GLN A 117 -2.88 3.57 -21.19
#